data_AF-A0A535PCU6-F1
#
_entry.id   AF-A0A535PCU6-F1
#
_cell.length_a   1.000
_cell.length_b   1.000
_cell.length_c   1.000
_cell.angle_alpha   90.00
_cell.angle_beta   90.00
_cell.angle_gamma   90.00
#
_symmetry.space_group_name_H-M   'P 1'
#
loop_
_entity.id
_entity.type
_entity.pdbx_description
1 polymer ?
#
loop_
_entity_poly.entity_id
_entity_poly.type
_entity_poly.pdbx_seq_one_letter_code
_entity_poly.pdbx_strand_id
1 'polypeptide(L)'
;MPSFRRSRAIVRAVLPTVVVTVALLVGAASPVAGASKPKAGFATFSLASTPPAPAGTVCPGGNGCSNGAAEPAIRAARDGAFYGSSENGLGAGTVAWKSTDGGRHFSSLLSPNNLSATQDTGFAPGGGDTDLAVAPIRNASGQYNVYVSSLTLADVDVSTSTDGGATWALNPVAASVPGDDREWIAADDASKVCVSYHDLAFNLWVNCSYDAGASFTQLADAFDAAHAWLIDSNSTGNLAIDPASHTIYQTFSGPADASGTVACGGFACLNTVYMAVSSDGGRTFTDHAVYVNPDQNVAYGHQFTNVSVDAAGTVYAVFSDDHNLYYAWSTNRGTT
;
A
#
# COMPACT_ATOMS: atom_id res chain seq x y z
N MET A 1 13.44 -77.24 11.84
CA MET A 1 12.15 -76.65 11.41
C MET A 1 12.35 -75.13 11.27
N PRO A 2 11.84 -74.50 10.20
CA PRO A 2 12.62 -73.55 9.41
C PRO A 2 12.29 -72.07 9.70
N SER A 3 13.25 -71.16 9.49
CA SER A 3 13.01 -69.94 8.70
C SER A 3 14.31 -69.34 8.13
N PHE A 4 14.31 -69.33 6.80
CA PHE A 4 14.88 -68.44 5.79
C PHE A 4 16.33 -67.87 5.83
N ARG A 5 17.04 -68.30 4.78
CA ARG A 5 18.30 -67.85 4.18
C ARG A 5 18.30 -66.39 3.72
N ARG A 6 19.49 -65.77 3.69
CA ARG A 6 20.17 -65.37 2.42
C ARG A 6 21.67 -65.16 2.64
N SER A 7 22.47 -66.09 2.12
CA SER A 7 23.93 -66.09 2.13
C SER A 7 24.49 -65.37 0.91
N ARG A 8 25.61 -64.67 1.15
CA ARG A 8 26.49 -64.01 0.17
C ARG A 8 27.23 -65.03 -0.71
N ALA A 9 27.41 -64.72 -1.99
CA ALA A 9 28.55 -65.13 -2.85
C ALA A 9 28.52 -64.28 -4.13
N ILE A 10 29.48 -63.36 -4.33
CA ILE A 10 30.71 -63.49 -5.14
C ILE A 10 30.44 -63.95 -6.59
N VAL A 11 30.68 -63.10 -7.59
CA VAL A 11 31.42 -63.43 -8.82
C VAL A 11 32.12 -62.16 -9.35
N ARG A 12 33.32 -62.40 -9.89
CA ARG A 12 34.39 -61.52 -10.37
C ARG A 12 34.01 -60.65 -11.58
N ALA A 13 34.78 -59.57 -11.69
CA ALA A 13 34.84 -58.60 -12.77
C ALA A 13 35.11 -59.21 -14.15
N VAL A 14 34.44 -58.65 -15.16
CA VAL A 14 34.85 -58.63 -16.56
C VAL A 14 34.62 -57.20 -17.05
N LEU A 15 35.70 -56.49 -17.39
CA LEU A 15 35.64 -55.19 -18.07
C LEU A 15 35.11 -55.39 -19.50
N PRO A 16 34.36 -54.40 -20.01
CA PRO A 16 34.59 -53.96 -21.37
C PRO A 16 34.99 -52.48 -21.39
N THR A 17 36.06 -52.24 -22.12
CA THR A 17 36.61 -50.96 -22.53
C THR A 17 35.54 -50.13 -23.24
N VAL A 18 35.14 -48.98 -22.67
CA VAL A 18 34.39 -47.96 -23.40
C VAL A 18 35.35 -46.81 -23.67
N VAL A 19 35.72 -46.68 -24.94
CA VAL A 19 36.50 -45.57 -25.49
C VAL A 19 35.61 -44.32 -25.43
N VAL A 20 35.97 -43.34 -24.60
CA VAL A 20 35.35 -42.02 -24.61
C VAL A 20 36.06 -41.18 -25.66
N THR A 21 35.48 -41.12 -26.87
CA THR A 21 35.81 -40.10 -27.86
C THR A 21 35.23 -38.75 -27.42
N VAL A 22 36.08 -37.87 -26.92
CA VAL A 22 35.77 -36.44 -26.77
C VAL A 22 35.81 -35.81 -28.16
N ALA A 23 34.64 -35.69 -28.80
CA ALA A 23 34.50 -34.89 -30.01
C ALA A 23 34.39 -33.41 -29.59
N LEU A 24 35.44 -32.63 -29.83
CA LEU A 24 35.37 -31.17 -29.85
C LEU A 24 34.50 -30.73 -31.03
N LEU A 25 33.22 -30.50 -30.77
CA LEU A 25 32.36 -29.73 -31.67
C LEU A 25 32.68 -28.24 -31.46
N VAL A 26 33.62 -27.74 -32.24
CA VAL A 26 33.75 -26.29 -32.49
C VAL A 26 32.55 -25.90 -33.36
N GLY A 27 31.43 -25.62 -32.70
CA GLY A 27 30.26 -25.01 -33.32
C GLY A 27 30.61 -23.57 -33.68
N ALA A 28 30.68 -23.28 -34.97
CA ALA A 28 30.77 -21.92 -35.49
C ALA A 28 29.61 -21.09 -34.92
N ALA A 29 29.91 -20.13 -34.06
CA ALA A 29 28.97 -19.12 -33.63
C ALA A 29 28.66 -18.22 -34.83
N SER A 30 27.58 -18.54 -35.55
CA SER A 30 26.94 -17.57 -36.44
C SER A 30 26.54 -16.37 -35.58
N PRO A 31 26.91 -15.13 -35.94
CA PRO A 31 26.44 -13.97 -35.20
C PRO A 31 24.94 -13.90 -35.43
N VAL A 32 24.15 -14.25 -34.41
CA VAL A 32 22.73 -13.91 -34.39
C VAL A 32 22.71 -12.40 -34.43
N ALA A 33 22.30 -11.84 -35.58
CA ALA A 33 22.10 -10.43 -35.77
C ALA A 33 21.38 -9.89 -34.53
N GLY A 34 22.00 -8.93 -33.86
CA GLY A 34 21.52 -8.41 -32.59
C GLY A 34 20.08 -7.95 -32.73
N ALA A 35 19.14 -8.78 -32.24
CA ALA A 35 17.83 -8.29 -31.89
C ALA A 35 18.07 -7.19 -30.87
N SER A 36 17.88 -5.95 -31.28
CA SER A 36 17.91 -4.81 -30.37
C SER A 36 16.99 -5.18 -29.23
N LYS A 37 17.53 -5.41 -28.03
CA LYS A 37 16.71 -5.48 -26.82
C LYS A 37 15.80 -4.25 -26.88
N PRO A 38 14.47 -4.40 -26.83
CA PRO A 38 13.60 -3.23 -26.83
C PRO A 38 14.13 -2.34 -25.70
N LYS A 39 14.60 -1.14 -26.06
CA LYS A 39 14.98 -0.16 -25.06
C LYS A 39 13.73 0.03 -24.23
N ALA A 40 13.78 -0.30 -22.94
CA ALA A 40 12.74 0.10 -22.01
C ALA A 40 12.70 1.63 -22.05
N GLY A 41 11.76 2.15 -22.83
CA GLY A 41 11.48 3.58 -22.92
C GLY A 41 10.37 3.88 -21.93
N PHE A 42 10.58 4.85 -21.08
CA PHE A 42 9.49 5.44 -20.32
C PHE A 42 8.72 6.36 -21.27
N ALA A 43 7.41 6.16 -21.38
CA ALA A 43 6.52 7.10 -22.01
C ALA A 43 5.84 7.90 -20.91
N THR A 44 6.01 9.23 -20.94
CA THR A 44 5.17 10.10 -20.12
C THR A 44 3.79 10.16 -20.78
N PHE A 45 2.77 9.70 -20.07
CA PHE A 45 1.38 9.89 -20.47
C PHE A 45 0.66 10.70 -19.41
N SER A 46 -0.13 11.67 -19.86
CA SER A 46 -0.99 12.46 -18.99
C SER A 46 -2.32 11.74 -18.80
N LEU A 47 -2.96 11.92 -17.65
CA LEU A 47 -4.25 11.34 -17.32
C LEU A 47 -5.35 12.41 -17.43
N ALA A 48 -6.59 12.02 -17.72
CA ALA A 48 -7.72 12.95 -17.82
C ALA A 48 -8.44 13.12 -16.47
N SER A 49 -8.87 14.34 -16.10
CA SER A 49 -9.80 14.52 -14.97
C SER A 49 -11.25 14.29 -15.40
N THR A 50 -12.01 13.60 -14.55
CA THR A 50 -13.46 13.47 -14.69
C THR A 50 -14.13 14.01 -13.43
N PRO A 51 -14.87 15.12 -13.50
CA PRO A 51 -15.03 16.06 -14.64
C PRO A 51 -13.75 16.87 -14.96
N PRO A 52 -13.65 17.54 -16.14
CA PRO A 52 -14.69 17.72 -17.16
C PRO A 52 -14.70 16.65 -18.25
N ALA A 53 -13.67 15.82 -18.38
CA ALA A 53 -13.69 14.74 -19.37
C ALA A 53 -14.74 13.69 -18.97
N PRO A 54 -15.43 13.06 -19.95
CA PRO A 54 -16.33 11.95 -19.64
C PRO A 54 -15.55 10.78 -19.04
N ALA A 55 -16.19 10.03 -18.14
CA ALA A 55 -15.64 8.75 -17.68
C ALA A 55 -15.38 7.82 -18.86
N GLY A 56 -14.29 7.06 -18.80
CA GLY A 56 -13.81 6.19 -19.88
C GLY A 56 -12.87 6.89 -20.86
N THR A 57 -12.49 8.15 -20.63
CA THR A 57 -11.48 8.83 -21.47
C THR A 57 -10.14 8.12 -21.33
N VAL A 58 -9.60 7.59 -22.43
CA VAL A 58 -8.35 6.81 -22.47
C VAL A 58 -7.17 7.68 -22.85
N CYS A 59 -6.04 7.53 -22.15
CA CYS A 59 -4.80 8.24 -22.47
C CYS A 59 -3.60 7.29 -22.74
N PRO A 60 -2.70 7.62 -23.68
CA PRO A 60 -2.73 8.77 -24.60
C PRO A 60 -3.57 8.47 -25.85
N GLY A 61 -4.76 9.07 -25.99
CA GLY A 61 -5.63 8.81 -27.14
C GLY A 61 -6.95 9.58 -27.19
N GLY A 62 -7.41 10.09 -26.04
CA GLY A 62 -8.60 10.93 -25.93
C GLY A 62 -8.30 12.44 -25.96
N ASN A 63 -9.32 13.22 -26.28
CA ASN A 63 -9.31 14.66 -25.99
C ASN A 63 -9.38 14.86 -24.46
N GLY A 64 -8.63 15.83 -23.91
CA GLY A 64 -8.66 16.13 -22.48
C GLY A 64 -7.76 15.24 -21.60
N CYS A 65 -6.73 14.62 -22.18
CA CYS A 65 -5.67 13.91 -21.46
C CYS A 65 -4.72 14.86 -20.72
N SER A 66 -5.25 15.63 -19.79
CA SER A 66 -4.49 16.47 -18.86
C SER A 66 -5.35 16.71 -17.62
N ASN A 67 -4.71 16.75 -16.46
CA ASN A 67 -5.30 17.17 -15.20
C ASN A 67 -4.29 18.03 -14.43
N GLY A 68 -4.78 18.73 -13.40
CA GLY A 68 -3.97 19.56 -12.52
C GLY A 68 -3.63 18.92 -11.17
N ALA A 69 -3.92 17.62 -11.00
CA ALA A 69 -3.63 16.90 -9.78
C ALA A 69 -2.12 16.63 -9.63
N ALA A 70 -1.63 16.61 -8.40
CA ALA A 70 -0.21 16.61 -8.07
C ALA A 70 0.21 15.48 -7.11
N GLU A 71 -0.71 14.94 -6.31
CA GLU A 71 -0.42 13.95 -5.26
C GLU A 71 -1.13 12.61 -5.53
N PRO A 72 -0.67 11.83 -6.52
CA PRO A 72 -1.35 10.61 -6.92
C PRO A 72 -1.02 9.41 -6.03
N ALA A 73 -2.01 8.54 -5.84
CA ALA A 73 -1.82 7.18 -5.34
C ALA A 73 -2.05 6.15 -6.46
N ILE A 74 -1.40 4.98 -6.35
CA ILE A 74 -1.59 3.85 -7.26
C ILE A 74 -1.59 2.53 -6.48
N ARG A 75 -2.43 1.58 -6.89
CA ARG A 75 -2.40 0.18 -6.43
C ARG A 75 -2.63 -0.78 -7.59
N ALA A 76 -2.02 -1.95 -7.47
CA ALA A 76 -2.26 -3.07 -8.35
C ALA A 76 -3.29 -4.03 -7.74
N ALA A 77 -4.25 -4.46 -8.55
CA ALA A 77 -5.12 -5.58 -8.24
C ALA A 77 -4.42 -6.91 -8.56
N ARG A 78 -4.85 -8.02 -7.95
CA ARG A 78 -4.25 -9.34 -8.17
C ARG A 78 -4.44 -9.89 -9.58
N ASP A 79 -5.34 -9.33 -10.39
CA ASP A 79 -5.50 -9.66 -11.81
C ASP A 79 -4.65 -8.80 -12.75
N GLY A 80 -3.78 -7.96 -12.21
CA GLY A 80 -2.88 -7.11 -12.99
C GLY A 80 -3.53 -5.81 -13.47
N ALA A 81 -4.77 -5.51 -13.07
CA ALA A 81 -5.32 -4.18 -13.21
C ALA A 81 -4.59 -3.19 -12.29
N PHE A 82 -4.48 -1.93 -12.72
CA PHE A 82 -4.01 -0.84 -11.87
C PHE A 82 -5.14 0.13 -11.63
N TYR A 83 -5.22 0.64 -10.41
CA TYR A 83 -6.10 1.72 -10.02
C TYR A 83 -5.25 2.89 -9.54
N GLY A 84 -5.59 4.09 -9.99
CA GLY A 84 -4.97 5.33 -9.55
C GLY A 84 -6.01 6.29 -9.01
N SER A 85 -5.62 7.12 -8.06
CA SER A 85 -6.37 8.28 -7.59
C SER A 85 -5.46 9.49 -7.49
N SER A 86 -6.03 10.69 -7.53
CA SER A 86 -5.36 11.94 -7.18
C SER A 86 -6.43 12.94 -6.76
N GLU A 87 -6.05 13.91 -5.95
CA GLU A 87 -6.85 15.04 -5.54
C GLU A 87 -7.27 15.93 -6.73
N ASN A 88 -8.50 16.48 -6.72
CA ASN A 88 -8.96 17.43 -7.72
C ASN A 88 -9.11 18.86 -7.15
N GLY A 89 -8.59 19.08 -5.94
CA GLY A 89 -8.76 20.28 -5.14
C GLY A 89 -9.92 20.18 -4.13
N LEU A 90 -9.76 20.82 -2.98
CA LEU A 90 -10.76 20.82 -1.90
C LEU A 90 -12.15 21.23 -2.42
N GLY A 91 -13.15 20.37 -2.22
CA GLY A 91 -14.53 20.58 -2.67
C GLY A 91 -14.78 20.25 -4.15
N ALA A 92 -13.76 19.80 -4.88
CA ALA A 92 -13.85 19.30 -6.25
C ALA A 92 -13.64 17.77 -6.34
N GLY A 93 -13.46 17.11 -5.19
CA GLY A 93 -13.39 15.66 -5.03
C GLY A 93 -12.08 15.04 -5.49
N THR A 94 -12.11 13.73 -5.71
CA THR A 94 -10.96 12.94 -6.18
C THR A 94 -11.16 12.55 -7.64
N VAL A 95 -10.08 12.47 -8.41
CA VAL A 95 -10.06 11.85 -9.74
C VAL A 95 -9.55 10.41 -9.63
N ALA A 96 -10.06 9.51 -10.47
CA ALA A 96 -9.66 8.11 -10.44
C ALA A 96 -9.49 7.54 -11.84
N TRP A 97 -8.62 6.53 -11.94
CA TRP A 97 -8.28 5.87 -13.20
C TRP A 97 -8.14 4.37 -13.03
N LYS A 98 -8.29 3.66 -14.15
CA LYS A 98 -8.04 2.23 -14.24
C LYS A 98 -7.23 1.88 -15.47
N SER A 99 -6.27 0.98 -15.30
CA SER A 99 -5.62 0.24 -16.39
C SER A 99 -5.95 -1.24 -16.27
N THR A 100 -6.16 -1.90 -17.41
CA THR A 100 -6.38 -3.36 -17.49
C THR A 100 -5.36 -4.05 -18.41
N ASP A 101 -4.35 -3.32 -18.87
CA ASP A 101 -3.38 -3.78 -19.87
C ASP A 101 -1.92 -3.70 -19.36
N GLY A 102 -1.75 -3.83 -18.05
CA GLY A 102 -0.44 -3.79 -17.40
C GLY A 102 0.11 -2.37 -17.26
N GLY A 103 -0.75 -1.35 -17.13
CA GLY A 103 -0.35 0.04 -16.94
C GLY A 103 0.07 0.75 -18.22
N ARG A 104 -0.29 0.23 -19.40
CA ARG A 104 0.07 0.85 -20.69
C ARG A 104 -0.88 1.96 -21.08
N HIS A 105 -2.16 1.79 -20.76
CA HIS A 105 -3.18 2.83 -20.93
C HIS A 105 -4.04 2.91 -19.67
N PHE A 106 -4.50 4.12 -19.38
CA PHE A 106 -5.42 4.39 -18.28
C PHE A 106 -6.67 5.06 -18.83
N SER A 107 -7.82 4.57 -18.38
CA SER A 107 -9.13 5.18 -18.60
C SER A 107 -9.54 5.94 -17.34
N SER A 108 -10.04 7.17 -17.49
CA SER A 108 -10.68 7.87 -16.36
C SER A 108 -11.91 7.10 -15.88
N LEU A 109 -12.14 7.11 -14.58
CA LEU A 109 -13.34 6.61 -13.93
C LEU A 109 -14.25 7.78 -13.59
N LEU A 110 -15.46 7.49 -13.10
CA LEU A 110 -16.23 8.51 -12.43
C LEU A 110 -15.46 8.96 -11.17
N SER A 111 -15.51 10.25 -10.84
CA SER A 111 -14.88 10.77 -9.62
C SER A 111 -15.47 10.04 -8.40
N PRO A 112 -14.62 9.45 -7.52
CA PRO A 112 -15.09 8.70 -6.37
C PRO A 112 -16.01 9.48 -5.43
N ASN A 113 -15.74 10.78 -5.23
CA ASN A 113 -16.55 11.61 -4.33
C ASN A 113 -17.74 12.28 -5.03
N ASN A 114 -17.78 12.27 -6.37
CA ASN A 114 -18.78 13.02 -7.13
C ASN A 114 -20.13 12.27 -7.28
N LEU A 115 -20.29 11.05 -6.73
CA LEU A 115 -21.43 10.18 -7.05
C LEU A 115 -22.21 9.55 -5.88
N SER A 116 -22.07 9.99 -4.63
CA SER A 116 -22.98 9.49 -3.58
C SER A 116 -24.20 10.36 -3.25
N ALA A 117 -24.25 11.65 -3.60
CA ALA A 117 -25.48 12.47 -3.47
C ALA A 117 -25.49 13.88 -4.10
N THR A 118 -24.36 14.51 -4.49
CA THR A 118 -24.29 15.99 -4.60
C THR A 118 -24.09 16.59 -6.00
N GLN A 119 -24.27 15.82 -7.08
CA GLN A 119 -24.03 16.27 -8.46
C GLN A 119 -24.72 17.60 -8.85
N ASP A 120 -25.87 17.92 -8.24
CA ASP A 120 -26.70 19.06 -8.65
C ASP A 120 -26.16 20.43 -8.21
N THR A 121 -25.10 20.48 -7.38
CA THR A 121 -24.58 21.75 -6.83
C THR A 121 -23.17 22.11 -7.30
N GLY A 122 -22.50 21.23 -8.06
CA GLY A 122 -21.10 21.42 -8.47
C GLY A 122 -20.08 21.25 -7.34
N PHE A 123 -20.50 20.66 -6.21
CA PHE A 123 -19.65 20.34 -5.07
C PHE A 123 -19.46 18.81 -4.95
N ALA A 124 -18.21 18.38 -4.82
CA ALA A 124 -17.86 17.02 -4.44
C ALA A 124 -16.99 17.11 -3.18
N PRO A 125 -17.40 16.50 -2.05
CA PRO A 125 -16.55 16.49 -0.86
C PRO A 125 -15.21 15.81 -1.20
N GLY A 126 -14.16 16.15 -0.46
CA GLY A 126 -12.83 15.60 -0.70
C GLY A 126 -11.91 16.49 -1.52
N GLY A 127 -10.85 15.87 -2.05
CA GLY A 127 -9.89 16.50 -2.96
C GLY A 127 -8.81 17.34 -2.29
N GLY A 128 -8.64 17.26 -0.96
CA GLY A 128 -7.47 17.78 -0.27
C GLY A 128 -6.25 16.89 -0.53
N ASP A 129 -6.34 15.66 -0.04
CA ASP A 129 -5.36 14.57 -0.17
C ASP A 129 -6.10 13.31 -0.68
N THR A 130 -5.37 12.25 -1.04
CA THR A 130 -5.97 10.94 -1.34
C THR A 130 -5.00 9.78 -1.11
N ASP A 131 -5.56 8.63 -0.73
CA ASP A 131 -4.93 7.33 -0.89
C ASP A 131 -5.95 6.31 -1.42
N LEU A 132 -5.48 5.17 -1.93
CA LEU A 132 -6.36 4.13 -2.44
C LEU A 132 -5.91 2.72 -2.06
N ALA A 133 -6.89 1.84 -1.91
CA ALA A 133 -6.68 0.42 -1.66
C ALA A 133 -7.54 -0.43 -2.59
N VAL A 134 -7.05 -1.64 -2.89
CA VAL A 134 -7.80 -2.65 -3.64
C VAL A 134 -7.88 -3.90 -2.78
N ALA A 135 -9.09 -4.45 -2.62
CA ALA A 135 -9.30 -5.66 -1.86
C ALA A 135 -8.43 -6.81 -2.39
N PRO A 136 -7.78 -7.60 -1.52
CA PRO A 136 -6.99 -8.74 -1.95
C PRO A 136 -7.85 -9.90 -2.46
N ILE A 137 -9.15 -9.95 -2.12
CA ILE A 137 -10.09 -11.01 -2.50
C ILE A 137 -11.25 -10.43 -3.33
N ARG A 138 -11.75 -11.21 -4.29
CA ARG A 138 -12.93 -10.82 -5.08
C ARG A 138 -14.19 -10.91 -4.22
N ASN A 139 -15.08 -9.94 -4.37
CA ASN A 139 -16.42 -9.96 -3.81
C ASN A 139 -17.32 -11.00 -4.53
N ALA A 140 -18.59 -11.09 -4.11
CA ALA A 140 -19.56 -12.02 -4.67
C ALA A 140 -19.90 -11.79 -6.15
N SER A 141 -19.67 -10.59 -6.70
CA SER A 141 -19.84 -10.31 -8.13
C SER A 141 -18.60 -10.62 -8.95
N GLY A 142 -17.54 -11.13 -8.32
CA GLY A 142 -16.29 -11.49 -8.96
C GLY A 142 -15.36 -10.30 -9.20
N GLN A 143 -15.58 -9.15 -8.54
CA GLN A 143 -14.74 -7.96 -8.67
C GLN A 143 -13.89 -7.74 -7.42
N TYR A 144 -12.71 -7.14 -7.56
CA TYR A 144 -12.00 -6.59 -6.40
C TYR A 144 -12.66 -5.26 -6.02
N ASN A 145 -13.02 -5.10 -4.75
CA ASN A 145 -13.48 -3.81 -4.26
C ASN A 145 -12.32 -2.81 -4.32
N VAL A 146 -12.63 -1.57 -4.67
CA VAL A 146 -11.67 -0.46 -4.70
C VAL A 146 -12.14 0.59 -3.72
N TYR A 147 -11.23 1.08 -2.90
CA TYR A 147 -11.49 2.05 -1.86
C TYR A 147 -10.60 3.27 -2.11
N VAL A 148 -11.17 4.45 -1.96
CA VAL A 148 -10.46 5.72 -2.10
C VAL A 148 -10.76 6.53 -0.84
N SER A 149 -9.72 6.81 -0.05
CA SER A 149 -9.78 7.80 1.01
C SER A 149 -9.49 9.19 0.43
N SER A 150 -10.13 10.21 0.99
CA SER A 150 -10.00 11.58 0.50
C SER A 150 -10.28 12.59 1.61
N LEU A 151 -9.36 13.53 1.80
CA LEU A 151 -9.51 14.62 2.76
C LEU A 151 -10.57 15.64 2.30
N THR A 152 -11.60 15.81 3.13
CA THR A 152 -12.65 16.83 3.01
C THR A 152 -12.49 17.85 4.13
N LEU A 153 -11.69 18.90 3.90
CA LEU A 153 -11.33 19.87 4.94
C LEU A 153 -10.61 19.20 6.14
N ALA A 154 -11.36 18.88 7.20
CA ALA A 154 -10.85 18.28 8.44
C ALA A 154 -11.65 17.02 8.78
N ASP A 155 -12.03 16.27 7.75
CA ASP A 155 -12.75 14.99 7.81
C ASP A 155 -12.22 14.10 6.67
N VAL A 156 -12.30 12.78 6.84
CA VAL A 156 -11.87 11.80 5.82
C VAL A 156 -13.07 11.03 5.29
N ASP A 157 -13.28 11.20 3.99
CA ASP A 157 -14.26 10.48 3.20
C ASP A 157 -13.68 9.15 2.70
N VAL A 158 -14.48 8.07 2.68
CA VAL A 158 -14.13 6.84 1.96
C VAL A 158 -15.18 6.51 0.89
N SER A 159 -14.75 6.53 -0.36
CA SER A 159 -15.52 6.07 -1.51
C SER A 159 -15.18 4.63 -1.87
N THR A 160 -16.20 3.79 -2.02
CA THR A 160 -16.06 2.38 -2.36
C THR A 160 -16.69 2.06 -3.71
N SER A 161 -15.97 1.35 -4.56
CA SER A 161 -16.50 0.71 -5.75
C SER A 161 -16.48 -0.81 -5.59
N THR A 162 -17.63 -1.45 -5.80
CA THR A 162 -17.78 -2.93 -5.77
C THR A 162 -17.94 -3.54 -7.16
N ASP A 163 -17.87 -2.71 -8.21
CA ASP A 163 -18.02 -3.11 -9.61
C ASP A 163 -16.76 -2.81 -10.45
N GLY A 164 -15.63 -2.58 -9.77
CA GLY A 164 -14.33 -2.40 -10.40
C GLY A 164 -14.10 -1.01 -10.98
N GLY A 165 -14.71 0.02 -10.37
CA GLY A 165 -14.54 1.44 -10.68
C GLY A 165 -15.66 2.06 -11.52
N ALA A 166 -16.75 1.32 -11.80
CA ALA A 166 -17.82 1.81 -12.66
C ALA A 166 -18.81 2.69 -11.88
N THR A 167 -19.08 2.37 -10.62
CA THR A 167 -19.85 3.19 -9.68
C THR A 167 -19.17 3.28 -8.32
N TRP A 168 -19.53 4.31 -7.54
CA TRP A 168 -18.97 4.59 -6.23
C TRP A 168 -20.09 4.87 -5.22
N ALA A 169 -19.91 4.38 -3.99
CA ALA A 169 -20.69 4.74 -2.81
C ALA A 169 -19.74 5.44 -1.82
N LEU A 170 -20.07 6.65 -1.39
CA LEU A 170 -19.27 7.42 -0.43
C LEU A 170 -19.84 7.31 0.98
N ASN A 171 -18.94 7.07 1.91
CA ASN A 171 -19.14 7.22 3.34
C ASN A 171 -18.41 8.49 3.81
N PRO A 172 -19.14 9.56 4.16
CA PRO A 172 -18.55 10.84 4.55
C PRO A 172 -18.23 10.93 6.05
N VAL A 173 -18.23 9.81 6.77
CA VAL A 173 -17.93 9.71 8.21
C VAL A 173 -17.03 8.50 8.47
N ALA A 174 -16.10 8.24 7.55
CA ALA A 174 -15.20 7.10 7.64
C ALA A 174 -14.14 7.30 8.73
N ALA A 175 -13.70 8.56 8.93
CA ALA A 175 -13.10 9.00 10.18
C ALA A 175 -14.21 9.26 11.21
N SER A 176 -14.15 8.59 12.36
CA SER A 176 -15.16 8.77 13.43
C SER A 176 -14.75 9.78 14.49
N VAL A 177 -13.47 10.16 14.50
CA VAL A 177 -12.93 11.27 15.29
C VAL A 177 -12.69 12.41 14.31
N PRO A 178 -13.16 13.64 14.58
CA PRO A 178 -13.05 14.74 13.63
C PRO A 178 -11.72 15.48 13.75
N GLY A 179 -11.42 16.26 12.71
CA GLY A 179 -10.28 17.17 12.71
C GLY A 179 -9.08 16.58 12.01
N ASP A 180 -9.32 16.00 10.84
CA ASP A 180 -8.46 14.96 10.30
C ASP A 180 -7.45 15.48 9.28
N ASP A 181 -6.30 14.80 9.18
CA ASP A 181 -5.28 15.03 8.15
C ASP A 181 -4.46 13.75 7.89
N ARG A 182 -3.84 13.66 6.71
CA ARG A 182 -2.90 12.60 6.31
C ARG A 182 -3.49 11.20 6.32
N GLU A 183 -4.57 11.00 5.58
CA GLU A 183 -5.26 9.73 5.50
C GLU A 183 -4.51 8.68 4.66
N TRP A 184 -4.48 7.45 5.16
CA TRP A 184 -3.98 6.28 4.44
C TRP A 184 -4.98 5.15 4.54
N ILE A 185 -5.06 4.32 3.49
CA ILE A 185 -6.07 3.27 3.40
C ILE A 185 -5.49 1.93 3.00
N ALA A 186 -5.94 0.87 3.66
CA ALA A 186 -5.56 -0.50 3.36
C ALA A 186 -6.77 -1.43 3.41
N ALA A 187 -6.83 -2.38 2.47
CA ALA A 187 -7.94 -3.33 2.34
C ALA A 187 -7.50 -4.75 2.69
N ASP A 188 -8.44 -5.53 3.19
CA ASP A 188 -8.27 -6.90 3.64
C ASP A 188 -9.52 -7.72 3.30
N ASP A 189 -9.34 -9.03 3.11
CA ASP A 189 -10.39 -9.92 2.62
C ASP A 189 -11.13 -9.33 1.39
N ALA A 190 -12.42 -9.62 1.22
CA ALA A 190 -13.25 -9.07 0.15
C ALA A 190 -13.92 -7.73 0.55
N SER A 191 -14.10 -7.46 1.85
CA SER A 191 -14.93 -6.34 2.33
C SER A 191 -14.36 -5.56 3.52
N LYS A 192 -13.23 -5.96 4.09
CA LYS A 192 -12.61 -5.20 5.19
C LYS A 192 -11.74 -4.10 4.61
N VAL A 193 -11.85 -2.91 5.18
CA VAL A 193 -11.01 -1.77 4.82
C VAL A 193 -10.76 -0.95 6.07
N CYS A 194 -9.54 -0.47 6.22
CA CYS A 194 -9.12 0.36 7.33
C CYS A 194 -8.53 1.65 6.80
N VAL A 195 -8.87 2.75 7.44
CA VAL A 195 -8.28 4.07 7.21
C VAL A 195 -7.53 4.49 8.47
N SER A 196 -6.36 5.09 8.29
CA SER A 196 -5.58 5.71 9.36
C SER A 196 -5.44 7.20 9.11
N TYR A 197 -5.49 8.02 10.16
CA TYR A 197 -5.44 9.48 10.04
C TYR A 197 -5.01 10.13 11.35
N HIS A 198 -4.50 11.36 11.27
CA HIS A 198 -4.29 12.22 12.45
C HIS A 198 -5.56 12.98 12.79
N ASP A 199 -5.83 13.19 14.09
CA ASP A 199 -6.81 14.20 14.53
C ASP A 199 -6.11 15.51 14.98
N LEU A 200 -6.89 16.50 15.44
CA LEU A 200 -6.36 17.77 15.96
C LEU A 200 -5.53 17.65 17.23
N ALA A 201 -5.61 16.51 17.93
CA ALA A 201 -4.80 16.19 19.09
C ALA A 201 -3.53 15.38 18.72
N PHE A 202 -3.34 15.11 17.42
CA PHE A 202 -2.25 14.32 16.85
C PHE A 202 -2.26 12.83 17.22
N ASN A 203 -3.38 12.33 17.76
CA ASN A 203 -3.60 10.89 17.86
C ASN A 203 -3.50 10.26 16.46
N LEU A 204 -3.08 9.00 16.38
CA LEU A 204 -3.00 8.27 15.12
C LEU A 204 -4.07 7.19 15.11
N TRP A 205 -5.26 7.56 14.65
CA TRP A 205 -6.41 6.67 14.67
C TRP A 205 -6.32 5.65 13.54
N VAL A 206 -6.77 4.42 13.80
CA VAL A 206 -7.07 3.40 12.80
C VAL A 206 -8.54 3.01 12.94
N ASN A 207 -9.32 3.32 11.91
CA ASN A 207 -10.74 3.06 11.84
C ASN A 207 -11.03 2.02 10.75
N CYS A 208 -11.65 0.89 11.09
CA CYS A 208 -11.98 -0.16 10.13
C CYS A 208 -13.49 -0.35 9.91
N SER A 209 -13.81 -0.63 8.66
CA SER A 209 -15.09 -1.17 8.17
C SER A 209 -14.93 -2.66 7.83
N TYR A 210 -16.01 -3.41 8.05
CA TYR A 210 -16.11 -4.84 7.71
C TYR A 210 -17.16 -5.13 6.63
N ASP A 211 -17.83 -4.08 6.14
CA ASP A 211 -18.99 -4.12 5.24
C ASP A 211 -18.73 -3.30 3.96
N ALA A 212 -17.50 -3.37 3.46
CA ALA A 212 -17.03 -2.68 2.26
C ALA A 212 -17.22 -1.16 2.33
N GLY A 213 -16.78 -0.55 3.44
CA GLY A 213 -16.77 0.90 3.62
C GLY A 213 -18.14 1.50 3.97
N ALA A 214 -19.20 0.70 4.09
CA ALA A 214 -20.54 1.21 4.38
C ALA A 214 -20.66 1.73 5.82
N SER A 215 -19.98 1.11 6.78
CA SER A 215 -19.88 1.60 8.16
C SER A 215 -18.51 1.32 8.78
N PHE A 216 -18.00 2.31 9.52
CA PHE A 216 -16.70 2.27 10.20
C PHE A 216 -16.95 2.17 11.71
N THR A 217 -16.91 0.94 12.23
CA THR A 217 -17.40 0.62 13.59
C THR A 217 -16.31 0.22 14.58
N GLN A 218 -15.12 -0.16 14.09
CA GLN A 218 -13.95 -0.38 14.94
C GLN A 218 -13.05 0.86 14.85
N LEU A 219 -12.71 1.41 16.01
CA LEU A 219 -11.75 2.50 16.18
C LEU A 219 -10.71 2.08 17.23
N ALA A 220 -9.44 2.39 16.97
CA ALA A 220 -8.35 2.27 17.94
C ALA A 220 -7.29 3.32 17.66
N ASP A 221 -6.59 3.75 18.69
CA ASP A 221 -5.34 4.48 18.52
C ASP A 221 -4.24 3.47 18.14
N ALA A 222 -3.39 3.84 17.18
CA ALA A 222 -2.23 3.03 16.81
C ALA A 222 -1.22 2.97 17.96
N PHE A 223 -1.18 3.98 18.83
CA PHE A 223 -0.30 3.96 19.99
C PHE A 223 -0.81 3.01 21.08
N ASP A 224 0.07 2.12 21.53
CA ASP A 224 -0.19 1.32 22.71
C ASP A 224 -0.05 2.14 24.00
N ALA A 225 -0.55 1.59 25.12
CA ALA A 225 -0.55 2.29 26.40
C ALA A 225 0.86 2.65 26.92
N ALA A 226 1.90 1.92 26.52
CA ALA A 226 3.28 2.21 26.91
C ALA A 226 3.90 3.34 26.08
N HIS A 227 3.32 3.64 24.93
CA HIS A 227 3.77 4.68 23.99
C HIS A 227 2.78 5.84 23.82
N ALA A 228 1.75 5.96 24.68
CA ALA A 228 0.79 7.06 24.66
C ALA A 228 1.42 8.48 24.76
N TRP A 229 2.68 8.59 25.17
CA TRP A 229 3.46 9.84 25.15
C TRP A 229 3.86 10.30 23.74
N LEU A 230 3.59 9.52 22.70
CA LEU A 230 3.81 9.88 21.30
C LEU A 230 2.70 10.78 20.71
N ILE A 231 1.52 10.84 21.34
CA ILE A 231 0.33 11.48 20.78
C ILE A 231 0.62 12.87 20.23
N ASP A 232 1.33 13.73 20.96
CA ASP A 232 1.63 15.11 20.51
C ASP A 232 2.98 15.28 19.82
N SER A 233 3.70 14.18 19.58
CA SER A 233 5.12 14.17 19.20
C SER A 233 5.40 13.06 18.19
N ASN A 234 4.69 13.04 17.08
CA ASN A 234 4.87 12.02 16.06
C ASN A 234 4.62 12.55 14.63
N SER A 235 4.97 11.75 13.63
CA SER A 235 4.59 11.97 12.24
C SER A 235 4.17 10.63 11.64
N THR A 236 2.96 10.59 11.09
CA THR A 236 2.36 9.39 10.50
C THR A 236 3.11 8.86 9.27
N GLY A 237 2.75 7.65 8.88
CA GLY A 237 3.12 6.99 7.64
C GLY A 237 1.94 6.18 7.12
N ASN A 238 2.14 5.42 6.04
CA ASN A 238 1.02 4.67 5.48
C ASN A 238 0.62 3.44 6.34
N LEU A 239 -0.55 2.91 5.99
CA LEU A 239 -1.10 1.68 6.51
C LEU A 239 -0.86 0.51 5.53
N ALA A 240 -0.60 -0.69 6.05
CA ALA A 240 -0.63 -1.93 5.28
C ALA A 240 -1.34 -3.04 6.05
N ILE A 241 -1.95 -3.98 5.34
CA ILE A 241 -2.52 -5.20 5.93
C ILE A 241 -1.95 -6.40 5.18
N ASP A 242 -1.43 -7.37 5.92
CA ASP A 242 -1.04 -8.66 5.36
C ASP A 242 -2.30 -9.50 5.08
N PRO A 243 -2.66 -9.78 3.82
CA PRO A 243 -3.86 -10.55 3.51
C PRO A 243 -3.78 -12.03 3.91
N ALA A 244 -2.59 -12.55 4.25
CA ALA A 244 -2.43 -13.94 4.68
C ALA A 244 -2.62 -14.11 6.19
N SER A 245 -2.21 -13.12 6.99
CA SER A 245 -2.32 -13.16 8.46
C SER A 245 -3.38 -12.22 9.02
N HIS A 246 -3.91 -11.31 8.20
CA HIS A 246 -4.82 -10.21 8.58
C HIS A 246 -4.20 -9.21 9.59
N THR A 247 -2.87 -9.24 9.73
CA THR A 247 -2.13 -8.32 10.60
C THR A 247 -2.11 -6.93 9.97
N ILE A 248 -2.46 -5.92 10.76
CA ILE A 248 -2.44 -4.51 10.36
C ILE A 248 -1.13 -3.89 10.84
N TYR A 249 -0.50 -3.11 9.97
CA TYR A 249 0.76 -2.42 10.19
C TYR A 249 0.57 -0.93 9.94
N GLN A 250 0.79 -0.12 10.97
CA GLN A 250 0.83 1.34 10.88
C GLN A 250 2.25 1.80 11.19
N THR A 251 2.92 2.43 10.24
CA THR A 251 4.25 2.99 10.47
C THR A 251 4.17 4.47 10.80
N PHE A 252 5.07 4.96 11.63
CA PHE A 252 5.16 6.36 12.02
C PHE A 252 6.57 6.65 12.55
N SER A 253 6.87 7.93 12.78
CA SER A 253 8.10 8.36 13.46
C SER A 253 7.77 9.13 14.75
N GLY A 254 8.68 9.04 15.72
CA GLY A 254 8.52 9.57 17.07
C GLY A 254 9.87 9.78 17.75
N PRO A 255 9.93 10.47 18.90
CA PRO A 255 11.10 10.42 19.77
C PRO A 255 11.28 9.01 20.34
N ALA A 256 12.53 8.66 20.70
CA ALA A 256 12.86 7.32 21.20
C ALA A 256 12.21 6.95 22.56
N ASP A 257 11.91 7.95 23.39
CA ASP A 257 11.30 7.78 24.69
C ASP A 257 10.55 9.04 25.14
N ALA A 258 9.80 8.94 26.25
CA ALA A 258 9.02 10.03 26.81
C ALA A 258 9.85 11.24 27.28
N SER A 259 11.14 11.07 27.56
CA SER A 259 12.02 12.21 27.88
C SER A 259 12.45 12.97 26.62
N GLY A 260 12.51 12.24 25.49
CA GLY A 260 12.84 12.78 24.19
C GLY A 260 11.83 13.81 23.66
N THR A 261 10.55 13.69 24.01
CA THR A 261 9.50 14.67 23.63
C THR A 261 9.82 16.06 24.19
N VAL A 262 10.23 16.14 25.46
CA VAL A 262 10.50 17.39 26.17
C VAL A 262 11.80 18.06 25.69
N ALA A 263 12.84 17.27 25.43
CA ALA A 263 14.17 17.80 25.14
C ALA A 263 14.26 18.55 23.81
N CYS A 264 13.42 18.21 22.83
CA CYS A 264 13.48 18.78 21.49
C CYS A 264 12.38 19.80 21.18
N GLY A 265 11.23 19.72 21.85
CA GLY A 265 10.15 20.68 21.68
C GLY A 265 9.47 20.67 20.30
N GLY A 266 9.43 19.52 19.61
CA GLY A 266 8.62 19.36 18.38
C GLY A 266 9.13 18.31 17.39
N PHE A 267 8.63 18.40 16.13
CA PHE A 267 8.89 17.46 15.03
C PHE A 267 10.36 17.32 14.58
N ALA A 268 11.27 18.18 15.09
CA ALA A 268 12.68 18.17 14.71
C ALA A 268 13.48 16.99 15.31
N CYS A 269 12.87 16.17 16.20
CA CYS A 269 13.55 15.06 16.85
C CYS A 269 12.72 13.78 16.86
N LEU A 270 12.01 13.52 15.77
CA LEU A 270 11.39 12.22 15.52
C LEU A 270 12.48 11.21 15.10
N ASN A 271 13.42 10.95 16.00
CA ASN A 271 14.66 10.22 15.77
C ASN A 271 14.47 8.70 15.76
N THR A 272 13.24 8.23 15.92
CA THR A 272 12.87 6.81 15.92
C THR A 272 11.75 6.55 14.92
N VAL A 273 11.88 5.46 14.19
CA VAL A 273 10.83 4.91 13.33
C VAL A 273 10.19 3.74 14.06
N TYR A 274 8.86 3.70 14.06
CA TYR A 274 8.06 2.71 14.74
C TYR A 274 7.13 1.96 13.78
N MET A 275 6.67 0.82 14.25
CA MET A 275 5.63 0.00 13.66
C MET A 275 4.62 -0.36 14.74
N ALA A 276 3.40 0.19 14.65
CA ALA A 276 2.25 -0.29 15.39
C ALA A 276 1.72 -1.55 14.68
N VAL A 277 1.63 -2.66 15.43
CA VAL A 277 1.19 -3.96 14.92
C VAL A 277 -0.12 -4.38 15.59
N SER A 278 -1.15 -4.67 14.80
CA SER A 278 -2.40 -5.26 15.31
C SER A 278 -2.65 -6.64 14.70
N SER A 279 -2.78 -7.64 15.56
CA SER A 279 -3.15 -9.01 15.18
C SER A 279 -4.60 -9.37 15.48
N ASP A 280 -5.41 -8.42 15.95
CA ASP A 280 -6.80 -8.64 16.41
C ASP A 280 -7.83 -7.87 15.57
N GLY A 281 -7.44 -7.52 14.34
CA GLY A 281 -8.28 -6.80 13.39
C GLY A 281 -8.39 -5.30 13.69
N GLY A 282 -7.35 -4.70 14.25
CA GLY A 282 -7.26 -3.26 14.52
C GLY A 282 -7.82 -2.84 15.87
N ARG A 283 -8.21 -3.77 16.76
CA ARG A 283 -8.81 -3.40 18.05
C ARG A 283 -7.78 -2.92 19.05
N THR A 284 -6.59 -3.52 19.01
CA THR A 284 -5.43 -3.09 19.80
C THR A 284 -4.18 -3.16 18.95
N PHE A 285 -3.21 -2.32 19.30
CA PHE A 285 -1.89 -2.27 18.68
C PHE A 285 -0.79 -2.49 19.73
N THR A 286 0.36 -2.94 19.27
CA THR A 286 1.62 -2.98 20.04
C THR A 286 2.69 -2.31 19.21
N ASP A 287 3.38 -1.35 19.80
CA ASP A 287 4.38 -0.55 19.11
C ASP A 287 5.77 -1.16 19.22
N HIS A 288 6.44 -1.27 18.07
CA HIS A 288 7.80 -1.78 17.97
C HIS A 288 8.70 -0.73 17.31
N ALA A 289 9.84 -0.43 17.94
CA ALA A 289 10.86 0.39 17.31
C ALA A 289 11.49 -0.38 16.15
N VAL A 290 11.40 0.17 14.95
CA VAL A 290 12.05 -0.33 13.73
C VAL A 290 13.50 0.14 13.69
N TYR A 291 13.74 1.40 14.02
CA TYR A 291 15.07 2.00 14.04
C TYR A 291 15.12 3.17 15.01
N VAL A 292 16.14 3.21 15.87
CA VAL A 292 16.39 4.29 16.83
C VAL A 292 17.72 4.96 16.48
N ASN A 293 17.70 6.23 16.10
CA ASN A 293 18.93 7.00 15.93
C ASN A 293 19.43 7.50 17.29
N PRO A 294 20.67 7.20 17.70
CA PRO A 294 21.22 7.75 18.94
C PRO A 294 21.41 9.28 18.90
N ASP A 295 21.50 9.89 17.71
CA ASP A 295 21.46 11.34 17.57
C ASP A 295 20.01 11.81 17.53
N GLN A 296 19.59 12.48 18.60
CA GLN A 296 18.25 13.02 18.74
C GLN A 296 17.96 14.16 17.75
N ASN A 297 18.98 14.79 17.16
CA ASN A 297 18.80 15.90 16.22
C ASN A 297 18.57 15.44 14.77
N VAL A 298 18.47 14.13 14.54
CA VAL A 298 18.06 13.54 13.26
C VAL A 298 16.60 13.16 13.35
N ALA A 299 15.79 13.52 12.35
CA ALA A 299 14.37 13.18 12.32
C ALA A 299 14.00 12.40 11.07
N TYR A 300 13.04 11.49 11.24
CA TYR A 300 12.49 10.65 10.16
C TYR A 300 11.08 11.06 9.74
N GLY A 301 10.56 12.17 10.28
CA GLY A 301 9.24 12.72 9.95
C GLY A 301 9.26 13.82 8.87
N HIS A 302 10.38 14.01 8.17
CA HIS A 302 10.47 14.97 7.05
C HIS A 302 9.73 14.50 5.80
N GLN A 303 9.59 13.18 5.66
CA GLN A 303 8.78 12.49 4.66
C GLN A 303 8.05 11.37 5.39
N PHE A 304 6.87 11.00 4.90
CA PHE A 304 6.10 9.93 5.52
C PHE A 304 6.86 8.60 5.47
N THR A 305 6.93 7.95 6.62
CA THR A 305 7.42 6.57 6.70
C THR A 305 6.50 5.64 5.89
N ASN A 306 7.07 4.60 5.28
CA ASN A 306 6.30 3.70 4.44
C ASN A 306 6.47 2.23 4.84
N VAL A 307 5.38 1.47 4.83
CA VAL A 307 5.34 0.03 5.08
C VAL A 307 4.68 -0.72 3.94
N SER A 308 5.25 -1.89 3.63
CA SER A 308 4.67 -2.86 2.70
C SER A 308 4.89 -4.28 3.19
N VAL A 309 4.08 -5.23 2.71
CA VAL A 309 4.18 -6.64 3.07
C VAL A 309 4.22 -7.49 1.80
N ASP A 310 5.17 -8.42 1.72
CA ASP A 310 5.24 -9.36 0.61
C ASP A 310 4.36 -10.61 0.82
N ALA A 311 4.26 -11.44 -0.23
CA ALA A 311 3.45 -12.66 -0.18
C ALA A 311 3.98 -13.75 0.78
N ALA A 312 5.22 -13.63 1.28
CA ALA A 312 5.77 -14.50 2.32
C ALA A 312 5.46 -13.98 3.73
N GLY A 313 4.83 -12.80 3.86
CA GLY A 313 4.57 -12.13 5.13
C GLY A 313 5.77 -11.36 5.66
N THR A 314 6.80 -11.12 4.85
CA THR A 314 7.90 -10.23 5.23
C THR A 314 7.40 -8.79 5.16
N VAL A 315 7.58 -8.06 6.25
CA VAL A 315 7.22 -6.65 6.37
C VAL A 315 8.47 -5.82 6.03
N TYR A 316 8.32 -4.77 5.24
CA TYR A 316 9.39 -3.85 4.88
C TYR A 316 8.98 -2.45 5.30
N ALA A 317 9.86 -1.77 6.03
CA ALA A 317 9.70 -0.36 6.39
C ALA A 317 10.75 0.47 5.64
N VAL A 318 10.36 1.58 5.05
CA VAL A 318 11.22 2.53 4.32
C VAL A 318 11.04 3.92 4.94
N PHE A 319 12.15 4.61 5.17
CA PHE A 319 12.16 5.90 5.85
C PHE A 319 13.35 6.76 5.41
N SER A 320 13.28 8.07 5.65
CA SER A 320 14.26 9.05 5.19
C SER A 320 14.63 10.03 6.30
N ASP A 321 15.90 10.43 6.37
CA ASP A 321 16.40 11.52 7.23
C ASP A 321 16.53 12.87 6.48
N ASP A 322 15.73 13.04 5.42
CA ASP A 322 15.80 14.15 4.46
C ASP A 322 17.05 14.14 3.53
N HIS A 323 17.99 13.22 3.75
CA HIS A 323 19.24 13.15 2.98
C HIS A 323 19.47 11.77 2.35
N ASN A 324 19.09 10.71 3.07
CA ASN A 324 19.31 9.32 2.72
C ASN A 324 18.01 8.53 2.88
N LEU A 325 17.84 7.53 2.02
CA LEU A 325 16.76 6.54 2.14
C LEU A 325 17.29 5.28 2.83
N TYR A 326 16.56 4.83 3.83
CA TYR A 326 16.83 3.63 4.61
C TYR A 326 15.68 2.64 4.45
N TYR A 327 15.97 1.38 4.70
CA TYR A 327 14.94 0.36 4.85
C TYR A 327 15.31 -0.65 5.93
N ALA A 328 14.29 -1.20 6.56
CA ALA A 328 14.37 -2.35 7.45
C ALA A 328 13.34 -3.39 7.02
N TRP A 329 13.51 -4.64 7.47
CA TRP A 329 12.55 -5.69 7.18
C TRP A 329 12.42 -6.67 8.34
N SER A 330 11.28 -7.33 8.41
CA SER A 330 10.92 -8.25 9.47
C SER A 330 10.25 -9.50 8.91
N THR A 331 10.75 -10.68 9.27
CA THR A 331 10.11 -11.99 8.95
C THR A 331 9.26 -12.53 10.10
N ASN A 332 9.09 -11.78 11.18
CA ASN A 332 8.27 -12.16 12.34
C ASN A 332 7.17 -11.14 12.61
N ARG A 333 6.52 -10.69 11.52
CA ARG A 333 5.33 -9.83 11.56
C ARG A 333 5.57 -8.50 12.27
N GLY A 334 6.69 -7.85 11.95
CA GLY A 334 7.01 -6.51 12.46
C GLY A 334 7.44 -6.44 13.92
N THR A 335 7.67 -7.59 14.58
CA THR A 335 8.07 -7.61 15.99
C THR A 335 9.58 -7.37 16.20
N THR A 336 10.42 -7.73 15.21
CA THR A 336 11.85 -7.38 15.14
C THR A 336 12.32 -7.17 13.71
#